data_AF-A0A3A4W359-F1
#
_entry.id   AF-A0A3A4W359-F1
#
_cell.length_a   1.000
_cell.length_b   1.000
_cell.length_c   1.000
_cell.angle_alpha   90.00
_cell.angle_beta   90.00
_cell.angle_gamma   90.00
#
_symmetry.space_group_name_H-M   'P 1'
#
loop_
_entity.id
_entity.type
_entity.pdbx_description
1 polymer ?
#
loop_
_entity_poly.entity_id
_entity_poly.type
_entity_poly.pdbx_seq_one_letter_code
_entity_poly.pdbx_strand_id
1 'polypeptide(L)'
;MKNQKTLQHGERFFAWVLLALSLLVLLLSYRISGFKSVSSPGAFPMAAAAVMAAAMVSIVIGNRKVKKPTSEGLKEELRLAARDIFFPTFLIYTGIIVAYMVLIEPLQFVPGSFAFLAVSMVYLKGSSPLKSVIISAGTMALIYLIFSYLFRVVLP
;
A
#
# COMPACT_ATOMS: atom_id res chain seq x y z
N MET A 1 3.70 -35.74 -5.56
CA MET A 1 3.91 -34.97 -6.81
C MET A 1 4.12 -33.51 -6.42
N LYS A 2 5.34 -32.98 -6.58
CA LYS A 2 5.68 -31.61 -6.16
C LYS A 2 5.07 -30.66 -7.21
N ASN A 3 3.97 -30.00 -6.86
CA ASN A 3 3.28 -29.04 -7.72
C ASN A 3 4.33 -28.04 -8.24
N GLN A 4 4.73 -28.17 -9.50
CA GLN A 4 5.62 -27.20 -10.13
C GLN A 4 4.79 -25.94 -10.36
N LYS A 5 4.97 -24.93 -9.49
CA LYS A 5 4.46 -23.58 -9.76
C LYS A 5 5.00 -23.18 -11.13
N THR A 6 4.12 -23.00 -12.10
CA THR A 6 4.43 -22.32 -13.36
C THR A 6 4.09 -20.84 -13.17
N LEU A 7 4.95 -19.94 -13.66
CA LEU A 7 4.63 -18.51 -13.64
C LEU A 7 3.46 -18.25 -14.58
N GLN A 8 2.56 -17.36 -14.19
CA GLN A 8 1.55 -16.86 -15.11
C GLN A 8 2.21 -15.98 -16.17
N HIS A 9 1.61 -15.93 -17.36
CA HIS A 9 2.12 -15.12 -18.47
C HIS A 9 2.23 -13.65 -18.04
N GLY A 10 3.31 -12.96 -18.43
CA GLY A 10 3.57 -11.56 -18.05
C GLY A 10 4.01 -11.30 -16.61
N GLU A 11 3.88 -12.27 -15.69
CA GLU A 11 4.18 -12.09 -14.27
C GLU A 11 5.61 -11.58 -14.02
N ARG A 12 6.57 -12.05 -14.83
CA ARG A 12 7.97 -11.64 -14.71
C ARG A 12 8.19 -10.19 -15.17
N PHE A 13 7.59 -9.78 -16.28
CA PHE A 13 7.68 -8.39 -16.75
C PHE A 13 6.98 -7.45 -15.76
N PHE A 14 5.78 -7.83 -15.33
CA PHE A 14 5.01 -7.09 -14.35
C PHE A 14 5.76 -6.92 -13.02
N ALA A 15 6.41 -7.99 -12.51
CA ALA A 15 7.23 -7.91 -11.31
C ALA A 15 8.41 -6.93 -11.45
N TRP A 16 9.04 -6.85 -12.63
CA TRP A 16 10.08 -5.86 -12.89
C TRP A 16 9.53 -4.43 -12.94
N VAL A 17 8.37 -4.22 -13.54
CA VAL A 17 7.69 -2.91 -13.57
C VAL A 17 7.32 -2.48 -12.15
N LEU A 18 6.76 -3.38 -11.33
CA LEU A 18 6.43 -3.11 -9.93
C LEU A 18 7.68 -2.82 -9.09
N LEU A 19 8.78 -3.54 -9.32
CA LEU A 19 10.05 -3.26 -8.66
C LEU A 19 10.53 -1.83 -9.01
N ALA A 20 10.53 -1.47 -10.28
CA ALA A 20 10.91 -0.12 -10.71
C ALA A 20 10.01 0.96 -10.08
N LEU A 21 8.69 0.72 -10.02
CA LEU A 21 7.75 1.66 -9.41
C LEU A 21 7.94 1.78 -7.90
N SER A 22 8.20 0.67 -7.19
CA SER A 22 8.50 0.71 -5.75
C SER A 22 9.78 1.48 -5.43
N LEU A 23 10.82 1.34 -6.27
CA LEU A 23 12.06 2.12 -6.16
C LEU A 23 11.84 3.59 -6.46
N LEU A 24 10.98 3.91 -7.43
CA LEU A 24 10.59 5.29 -7.73
C LEU A 24 9.88 5.93 -6.54
N VAL A 25 8.93 5.24 -5.92
CA VAL A 25 8.25 5.72 -4.71
C VAL A 25 9.23 5.90 -3.55
N LEU A 26 10.21 4.99 -3.41
CA LEU A 26 11.26 5.10 -2.39
C LEU A 26 12.12 6.36 -2.63
N LEU A 27 12.49 6.63 -3.89
CA LEU A 27 13.24 7.83 -4.26
C LEU A 27 12.44 9.10 -4.01
N LEU A 28 11.16 9.14 -4.42
CA LEU A 28 10.27 10.28 -4.16
C LEU A 28 10.15 10.54 -2.66
N SER A 29 9.91 9.49 -1.87
CA SER A 29 9.79 9.58 -0.41
C SER A 29 11.09 10.07 0.24
N TYR A 30 12.23 9.59 -0.25
CA TYR A 30 13.55 10.07 0.18
C TYR A 30 13.75 11.56 -0.13
N ARG A 31 13.23 12.06 -1.26
CA ARG A 31 13.32 13.48 -1.60
C ARG A 31 12.45 14.39 -0.73
N ILE A 32 11.43 13.87 -0.03
CA ILE A 32 10.57 14.68 0.85
C ILE A 32 11.36 15.17 2.07
N SER A 33 12.14 14.31 2.71
CA SER A 33 12.79 14.65 3.99
C SER A 33 14.20 14.07 4.17
N GLY A 34 14.66 13.21 3.27
CA GLY A 34 15.90 12.46 3.43
C GLY A 34 15.93 11.69 4.76
N PHE A 35 17.11 11.56 5.35
CA PHE A 35 17.31 10.96 6.68
C PHE A 35 17.36 11.99 7.81
N LYS A 36 16.74 13.17 7.63
CA LYS A 36 16.85 14.28 8.61
C LYS A 36 16.29 13.93 9.99
N SER A 37 15.23 13.13 10.05
CA SER A 37 14.63 12.66 11.31
C SER A 37 13.83 11.39 11.07
N VAL A 38 13.86 10.49 12.05
CA VAL A 38 13.04 9.26 12.10
C VAL A 38 11.54 9.60 12.12
N SER A 39 11.19 10.80 12.59
CA SER A 39 9.83 11.31 12.69
C SER A 39 9.47 12.30 11.58
N SER A 40 10.22 12.30 10.47
CA SER A 40 9.98 13.24 9.37
C SER A 40 8.73 12.85 8.54
N PRO A 41 8.11 13.81 7.83
CA PRO A 41 6.99 13.52 6.93
C PRO A 41 7.28 12.44 5.87
N GLY A 42 8.55 12.31 5.45
CA GLY A 42 8.99 11.27 4.52
C GLY A 42 9.24 9.89 5.16
N ALA A 43 9.34 9.77 6.49
CA ALA A 43 9.76 8.54 7.15
C ALA A 43 8.80 7.36 6.90
N PHE A 44 7.49 7.58 7.06
CA PHE A 44 6.48 6.55 6.82
C PHE A 44 6.41 6.12 5.34
N PRO A 45 6.30 7.05 4.36
CA PRO A 45 6.38 6.68 2.94
C PRO A 45 7.66 5.92 2.58
N MET A 46 8.82 6.33 3.10
CA MET A 46 10.10 5.63 2.88
C MET A 46 10.08 4.20 3.42
N ALA A 47 9.58 4.00 4.65
CA ALA A 47 9.50 2.68 5.26
C ALA A 47 8.57 1.75 4.45
N ALA A 48 7.39 2.23 4.06
CA ALA A 48 6.46 1.47 3.23
C ALA A 48 7.08 1.11 1.87
N ALA A 49 7.70 2.09 1.19
CA ALA A 49 8.36 1.87 -0.09
C ALA A 49 9.54 0.90 0.01
N ALA A 50 10.29 0.91 1.13
CA ALA A 50 11.39 -0.01 1.37
C ALA A 50 10.88 -1.45 1.53
N VAL A 51 9.79 -1.66 2.27
CA VAL A 51 9.13 -2.97 2.40
C VAL A 51 8.61 -3.45 1.04
N MET A 52 7.98 -2.57 0.26
CA MET A 52 7.52 -2.89 -1.10
C MET A 52 8.69 -3.31 -2.01
N ALA A 53 9.79 -2.56 -2.00
CA ALA A 53 10.97 -2.88 -2.79
C ALA A 53 11.59 -4.21 -2.34
N ALA A 54 11.70 -4.47 -1.04
CA ALA A 54 12.23 -5.73 -0.50
C ALA A 54 11.35 -6.94 -0.89
N ALA A 55 10.02 -6.80 -0.82
CA ALA A 55 9.09 -7.81 -1.26
C ALA A 55 9.22 -8.08 -2.78
N MET A 56 9.35 -7.02 -3.59
CA MET A 56 9.53 -7.15 -5.04
C MET A 56 10.87 -7.79 -5.41
N VAL A 57 11.96 -7.44 -4.73
CA VAL A 57 13.26 -8.11 -4.90
C VAL A 57 13.12 -9.60 -4.59
N SER A 58 12.45 -9.95 -3.48
CA SER A 58 12.21 -11.35 -3.09
C SER A 58 11.41 -12.12 -4.15
N ILE A 59 10.36 -11.50 -4.71
CA ILE A 59 9.53 -12.08 -5.78
C ILE A 59 10.32 -12.24 -7.08
N VAL A 60 11.07 -11.23 -7.50
CA VAL A 60 11.91 -11.29 -8.71
C VAL A 60 12.98 -12.39 -8.57
N ILE A 61 13.63 -12.52 -7.42
CA ILE A 61 14.62 -13.58 -7.15
C ILE A 61 13.95 -14.95 -7.15
N GLY A 62 12.79 -15.10 -6.50
CA GLY A 62 12.01 -16.34 -6.47
C GLY A 62 11.57 -16.79 -7.87
N ASN A 63 11.14 -15.85 -8.70
CA ASN A 63 10.65 -16.09 -10.06
C ASN A 63 11.79 -16.42 -11.05
N ARG A 64 13.07 -16.22 -10.70
CA ARG A 64 14.20 -16.64 -11.55
C ARG A 64 14.31 -18.17 -11.69
N LYS A 65 13.83 -18.93 -10.70
CA LYS A 65 13.96 -20.41 -10.65
C LYS A 65 12.80 -21.14 -11.33
N VAL A 66 11.80 -20.43 -11.83
CA VAL A 66 10.57 -21.01 -12.39
C VAL A 66 10.61 -20.97 -13.93
N LYS A 67 10.19 -22.07 -14.58
CA LYS A 67 10.14 -22.19 -16.05
C LYS A 67 9.22 -21.13 -16.66
N LYS A 68 9.69 -20.46 -17.73
CA LYS A 68 8.89 -19.54 -18.55
C LYS A 68 7.88 -20.35 -19.39
N PRO A 69 6.59 -20.01 -19.41
CA PRO A 69 5.69 -20.50 -20.44
C PRO A 69 5.96 -19.81 -21.79
N THR A 70 5.65 -20.52 -22.88
CA THR A 70 5.81 -20.04 -24.27
C THR A 70 4.78 -18.96 -24.59
N SER A 71 5.23 -17.95 -25.32
CA SER A 71 4.67 -16.62 -25.54
C SER A 71 3.37 -16.53 -26.34
N GLU A 72 2.43 -15.69 -25.88
CA GLU A 72 1.45 -14.95 -26.71
C GLU A 72 1.28 -13.51 -26.14
N GLY A 73 1.82 -12.50 -26.84
CA GLY A 73 1.48 -11.06 -26.79
C GLY A 73 1.40 -10.25 -25.46
N LEU A 74 2.19 -9.16 -25.35
CA LEU A 74 2.14 -8.14 -24.28
C LEU A 74 0.74 -7.53 -24.00
N LYS A 75 -0.13 -7.47 -25.01
CA LYS A 75 -1.49 -6.91 -24.86
C LYS A 75 -2.44 -7.82 -24.08
N GLU A 76 -2.31 -9.13 -24.23
CA GLU A 76 -3.14 -10.08 -23.49
C GLU A 76 -2.68 -10.21 -22.04
N GLU A 77 -1.37 -10.12 -21.80
CA GLU A 77 -0.80 -10.06 -20.45
C GLU A 77 -1.29 -8.85 -19.66
N LEU A 78 -1.33 -7.65 -20.26
CA LEU A 78 -1.88 -6.46 -19.62
C LEU A 78 -3.38 -6.60 -19.35
N ARG A 79 -4.12 -7.26 -20.24
CA ARG A 79 -5.56 -7.49 -20.07
C ARG A 79 -5.85 -8.49 -18.96
N LEU A 80 -5.06 -9.56 -18.86
CA LEU A 80 -5.18 -10.57 -17.81
C LEU A 80 -4.72 -10.02 -16.46
N ALA A 81 -3.58 -9.33 -16.41
CA ALA A 81 -3.11 -8.64 -15.22
C ALA A 81 -4.13 -7.58 -14.77
N ALA A 82 -4.68 -6.78 -15.68
CA ALA A 82 -5.74 -5.84 -15.32
C ALA A 82 -6.97 -6.56 -14.77
N ARG A 83 -7.39 -7.69 -15.36
CA ARG A 83 -8.55 -8.44 -14.87
C ARG A 83 -8.32 -9.10 -13.51
N ASP A 84 -7.11 -9.61 -13.26
CA ASP A 84 -6.76 -10.32 -12.03
C ASP A 84 -6.27 -9.39 -10.91
N ILE A 85 -5.81 -8.17 -11.24
CA ILE A 85 -5.35 -7.16 -10.26
C ILE A 85 -6.48 -6.18 -9.93
N PHE A 86 -7.31 -5.79 -10.89
CA PHE A 86 -8.49 -4.95 -10.64
C PHE A 86 -9.64 -5.79 -10.09
N PHE A 87 -9.45 -6.37 -8.91
CA PHE A 87 -10.59 -6.77 -8.11
C PHE A 87 -11.40 -5.51 -7.76
N PRO A 88 -12.75 -5.56 -7.81
CA PRO A 88 -13.60 -4.42 -7.47
C PRO A 88 -13.28 -3.84 -6.08
N THR A 89 -12.84 -4.69 -5.15
CA THR A 89 -12.31 -4.27 -3.84
C THR A 89 -11.11 -3.32 -3.95
N PHE A 90 -10.13 -3.60 -4.82
CA PHE A 90 -8.97 -2.73 -4.99
C PHE A 90 -9.38 -1.35 -5.53
N LEU A 91 -10.26 -1.32 -6.53
CA LEU A 91 -10.70 -0.06 -7.13
C LEU A 91 -11.52 0.79 -6.15
N ILE A 92 -12.47 0.17 -5.44
CA ILE A 92 -13.29 0.85 -4.44
C ILE A 92 -12.41 1.33 -3.28
N TYR A 93 -11.49 0.50 -2.79
CA TYR A 93 -10.61 0.88 -1.70
C TYR A 93 -9.64 2.01 -2.09
N THR A 94 -9.11 1.97 -3.31
CA THR A 94 -8.34 3.08 -3.88
C THR A 94 -9.18 4.35 -3.92
N GLY A 95 -10.45 4.27 -4.33
CA GLY A 95 -11.40 5.38 -4.27
C GLY A 95 -11.60 5.93 -2.85
N ILE A 96 -11.71 5.07 -1.84
CA ILE A 96 -11.80 5.47 -0.43
C ILE A 96 -10.53 6.22 0.02
N ILE A 97 -9.34 5.75 -0.38
CA ILE A 97 -8.07 6.43 -0.08
C ILE A 97 -8.04 7.81 -0.72
N VAL A 98 -8.36 7.93 -2.02
CA VAL A 98 -8.38 9.22 -2.73
C VAL A 98 -9.39 10.16 -2.10
N ALA A 99 -10.59 9.69 -1.76
CA ALA A 99 -11.59 10.47 -1.06
C ALA A 99 -11.06 11.00 0.28
N TYR A 100 -10.40 10.16 1.07
CA TYR A 100 -9.76 10.59 2.31
C TYR A 100 -8.69 11.67 2.08
N MET A 101 -7.83 11.52 1.06
CA MET A 101 -6.79 12.51 0.75
C MET A 101 -7.37 13.88 0.40
N VAL A 102 -8.54 13.95 -0.25
CA VAL A 102 -9.23 15.20 -0.57
C VAL A 102 -10.01 15.73 0.63
N LEU A 103 -10.69 14.86 1.38
CA LEU A 103 -11.52 15.28 2.51
C LEU A 103 -10.70 15.69 3.74
N ILE A 104 -9.43 15.29 3.85
CA ILE A 104 -8.62 15.62 5.02
C ILE A 104 -8.37 17.13 5.17
N GLU A 105 -8.35 17.87 4.06
CA GLU A 105 -8.13 19.32 4.05
C GLU A 105 -9.29 20.07 4.75
N PRO A 106 -10.58 19.83 4.41
CA PRO A 106 -11.70 20.44 5.14
C PRO A 106 -12.04 19.75 6.47
N LEU A 107 -12.03 18.40 6.55
CA LEU A 107 -12.45 17.69 7.77
C LEU A 107 -11.41 17.77 8.90
N GLN A 108 -10.18 18.18 8.62
CA GLN A 108 -9.05 18.06 9.55
C GLN A 108 -8.69 16.59 9.83
N PHE A 109 -7.50 16.38 10.39
CA PHE A 109 -6.93 15.03 10.59
C PHE A 109 -7.84 14.12 11.42
N VAL A 110 -8.43 14.62 12.51
CA VAL A 110 -9.09 13.76 13.50
C VAL A 110 -10.37 13.08 12.97
N PRO A 111 -11.41 13.83 12.58
CA PRO A 111 -12.64 13.20 12.11
C PRO A 111 -12.46 12.59 10.72
N GLY A 112 -11.57 13.12 9.88
CA GLY A 112 -11.23 12.55 8.58
C GLY A 112 -10.62 11.14 8.70
N SER A 113 -9.60 10.99 9.56
CA SER A 113 -8.93 9.70 9.78
C SER A 113 -9.85 8.67 10.45
N PHE A 114 -10.66 9.11 11.41
CA PHE A 114 -11.65 8.24 12.04
C PHE A 114 -12.68 7.72 11.02
N ALA A 115 -13.25 8.61 10.21
CA ALA A 115 -14.20 8.23 9.17
C ALA A 115 -13.55 7.28 8.15
N PHE A 116 -12.33 7.58 7.71
CA PHE A 116 -11.57 6.71 6.82
C PHE A 116 -11.36 5.31 7.39
N LEU A 117 -10.92 5.20 8.65
CA LEU A 117 -10.71 3.92 9.33
C LEU A 117 -12.03 3.14 9.47
N ALA A 118 -13.09 3.80 9.93
CA ALA A 118 -14.39 3.17 10.13
C ALA A 118 -14.98 2.65 8.82
N VAL A 119 -15.02 3.48 7.77
CA VAL A 119 -15.51 3.11 6.44
C VAL A 119 -14.65 1.98 5.85
N SER A 120 -13.33 2.07 5.96
CA SER A 120 -12.41 1.04 5.49
C SER A 120 -12.65 -0.31 6.17
N MET A 121 -12.73 -0.35 7.50
CA MET A 121 -12.92 -1.61 8.23
C MET A 121 -14.30 -2.26 7.96
N VAL A 122 -15.34 -1.44 7.82
CA VAL A 122 -16.68 -1.92 7.44
C VAL A 122 -16.66 -2.47 6.01
N TYR A 123 -16.06 -1.72 5.07
CA TYR A 123 -16.00 -2.10 3.67
C TYR A 123 -15.17 -3.38 3.44
N LEU A 124 -14.01 -3.51 4.09
CA LEU A 124 -13.15 -4.69 4.00
C LEU A 124 -13.69 -5.91 4.78
N LYS A 125 -14.93 -5.84 5.30
CA LYS A 125 -15.59 -6.91 6.07
C LYS A 125 -14.76 -7.39 7.28
N GLY A 126 -13.98 -6.50 7.89
CA GLY A 126 -13.08 -6.88 9.00
C GLY A 126 -13.82 -7.37 10.25
N SER A 127 -15.07 -6.94 10.48
CA SER A 127 -15.94 -7.39 11.58
C SER A 127 -17.37 -6.82 11.48
N SER A 128 -18.20 -6.97 12.52
CA SER A 128 -19.49 -6.27 12.59
C SER A 128 -19.29 -4.75 12.62
N PRO A 129 -20.20 -3.94 12.04
CA PRO A 129 -20.00 -2.49 11.93
C PRO A 129 -19.69 -1.79 13.25
N LEU A 130 -20.34 -2.23 14.34
CA LEU A 130 -20.10 -1.69 15.68
C LEU A 130 -18.67 -1.97 16.18
N LYS A 131 -18.17 -3.19 15.96
CA LYS A 131 -16.79 -3.56 16.33
C LYS A 131 -15.79 -2.74 15.50
N SER A 132 -16.04 -2.58 14.20
CA SER A 132 -15.21 -1.75 13.32
C SER A 132 -15.13 -0.29 13.81
N VAL A 133 -16.25 0.29 14.26
CA VAL A 133 -16.27 1.65 14.81
C VAL A 133 -15.49 1.75 16.11
N ILE A 134 -15.67 0.80 17.04
CA ILE A 134 -14.94 0.79 18.32
C ILE A 134 -13.43 0.64 18.09
N ILE A 135 -13.03 -0.29 17.22
CA ILE A 135 -11.62 -0.52 16.89
C ILE A 135 -11.04 0.73 16.20
N SER A 136 -11.79 1.36 15.30
CA SER A 136 -11.37 2.60 14.65
C SER A 136 -11.21 3.75 15.65
N ALA A 137 -12.13 3.89 16.62
CA ALA A 137 -12.01 4.89 17.69
C ALA A 137 -10.76 4.64 18.55
N GLY A 138 -10.53 3.40 18.98
CA GLY A 138 -9.36 3.02 19.77
C GLY A 138 -8.05 3.23 19.01
N THR A 139 -8.02 2.83 17.73
CA THR A 139 -6.87 3.04 16.85
C THR A 139 -6.60 4.53 16.65
N MET A 140 -7.65 5.33 16.44
CA MET A 140 -7.53 6.77 16.27
C MET A 140 -7.03 7.46 17.55
N ALA A 141 -7.52 7.05 18.72
CA ALA A 141 -7.03 7.55 20.00
C ALA A 141 -5.55 7.22 20.18
N LEU A 142 -5.13 5.99 19.88
CA LEU A 142 -3.72 5.59 19.94
C LEU A 142 -2.85 6.41 18.98
N ILE A 143 -3.29 6.57 17.73
CA ILE A 143 -2.60 7.40 16.74
C ILE A 143 -2.47 8.83 17.25
N TYR A 144 -3.56 9.43 17.75
CA TYR A 144 -3.54 10.79 18.30
C TYR A 144 -2.53 10.94 19.45
N LEU A 145 -2.43 9.95 20.34
CA LEU A 145 -1.42 9.94 21.40
C LEU A 145 0.00 9.86 20.82
N ILE A 146 0.25 8.96 19.86
CA ILE A 146 1.57 8.86 19.21
C ILE A 146 1.94 10.20 18.58
N PHE A 147 1.04 10.85 17.84
CA PHE A 147 1.30 12.16 17.26
C PHE A 147 1.53 13.24 18.32
N SER A 148 0.75 13.23 19.40
CA SER A 148 0.84 14.25 20.46
C SER A 148 2.05 14.08 21.39
N TYR A 149 2.60 12.89 21.53
CA TYR A 149 3.72 12.62 22.45
C TYR A 149 5.02 12.29 21.72
N LEU A 150 4.97 11.46 20.67
CA LEU A 150 6.15 11.02 19.93
C LEU A 150 6.57 12.01 18.85
N PHE A 151 5.61 12.69 18.21
CA PHE A 151 5.87 13.64 17.11
C PHE A 151 5.83 15.12 17.52
N ARG A 152 5.56 15.43 18.80
CA ARG A 152 5.53 16.81 19.32
C ARG A 152 6.92 17.45 19.48
N VAL A 153 8.00 16.70 19.26
CA VAL A 153 9.39 17.18 19.43
C VAL A 153 9.92 17.98 18.21
N VAL A 154 9.10 18.28 17.19
CA VAL A 154 9.58 18.92 15.94
C VAL A 154 9.23 20.41 15.80
N LEU A 155 8.79 21.08 16.88
CA LEU A 155 8.72 22.53 16.92
C LEU A 155 9.39 23.04 18.20
N PRO A 156 10.49 23.82 18.13
CA PRO A 156 10.80 24.75 19.22
C PRO A 156 9.67 25.79 19.39
#